data_AF-A0A368F9U0-F1
#
_entry.id   AF-A0A368F9U0-F1
#
_cell.length_a   1.000
_cell.length_b   1.000
_cell.length_c   1.000
_cell.angle_alpha   90.00
_cell.angle_beta   90.00
_cell.angle_gamma   90.00
#
_symmetry.space_group_name_H-M   'P 1'
#
loop_
_entity.id
_entity.type
_entity.pdbx_description
1 polymer ?
#
loop_
_entity_poly.entity_id
_entity_poly.type
_entity_poly.pdbx_seq_one_letter_code
_entity_poly.pdbx_strand_id
1 'polypeptide(L)'
;MIIPQQKWAWSVGDVLSTVSSVMAFTVVLLHHERWVVLRRMFLLGAIMYGLRAVVLGVTFLPPSFHDRDEICLSQVNRSAMYGMEIATRFLTYVVTLGLTSGQDKILCGDLMFSGHTVVLTIMYFVQLQYTPKGLVWMRYLAAPITFLGISALVVSGGHYTMDVLIAYWLTSHVFWAYHQMFEMPKKDRPDAPMSRL
;
A
#
# COMPACT_ATOMS: atom_id res chain seq x y z
N MET A 1 13.32 11.10 -17.05
CA MET A 1 13.63 10.29 -15.84
C MET A 1 15.11 9.96 -15.92
N ILE A 2 15.89 10.18 -14.84
CA ILE A 2 17.37 10.02 -14.86
C ILE A 2 17.78 8.54 -14.95
N ILE A 3 16.87 7.62 -14.60
CA ILE A 3 17.07 6.16 -14.65
C ILE A 3 16.03 5.58 -15.64
N PRO A 4 16.44 4.72 -16.60
CA PRO A 4 15.52 4.07 -17.52
C PRO A 4 14.62 3.06 -16.79
N GLN A 5 13.35 3.00 -17.18
CA GLN A 5 12.35 2.15 -16.53
C GLN A 5 12.73 0.66 -16.65
N GLN A 6 12.68 -0.04 -15.52
CA GLN A 6 13.03 -1.45 -15.44
C GLN A 6 11.78 -2.29 -15.20
N LYS A 7 11.33 -3.06 -16.21
CA LYS A 7 10.13 -3.91 -16.12
C LYS A 7 10.24 -4.95 -15.00
N TRP A 8 11.44 -5.49 -14.75
CA TRP A 8 11.68 -6.47 -13.67
C TRP A 8 11.47 -5.89 -12.26
N ALA A 9 11.68 -4.58 -12.08
CA ALA A 9 11.57 -3.95 -10.77
C ALA A 9 10.11 -3.91 -10.27
N TRP A 10 9.14 -3.91 -11.18
CA TRP A 10 7.72 -4.01 -10.84
C TRP A 10 7.40 -5.35 -10.17
N SER A 11 7.80 -6.47 -10.79
CA SER A 11 7.61 -7.81 -10.21
C SER A 11 8.32 -7.98 -8.88
N VAL A 12 9.52 -7.39 -8.72
CA VAL A 12 10.23 -7.39 -7.43
C VAL A 12 9.45 -6.61 -6.37
N GLY A 13 8.86 -5.47 -6.72
CA GLY A 13 8.00 -4.68 -5.83
C GLY A 13 6.79 -5.49 -5.33
N ASP A 14 6.10 -6.18 -6.23
CA ASP A 14 4.95 -7.04 -5.91
C ASP A 14 5.36 -8.16 -4.94
N VAL A 15 6.44 -8.88 -5.25
CA VAL A 15 6.94 -9.99 -4.41
C VAL A 15 7.33 -9.49 -3.02
N LEU A 16 8.09 -8.39 -2.93
CA LEU A 16 8.51 -7.83 -1.64
C LEU A 16 7.30 -7.33 -0.82
N SER A 17 6.27 -6.77 -1.48
CA SER A 17 5.01 -6.39 -0.85
C SER A 17 4.26 -7.59 -0.29
N THR A 18 4.16 -8.68 -1.06
CA THR A 18 3.53 -9.92 -0.60
C THR A 18 4.28 -10.52 0.59
N VAL A 19 5.61 -10.62 0.51
CA VAL A 19 6.45 -11.16 1.61
C VAL A 19 6.27 -10.33 2.88
N SER A 20 6.36 -9.00 2.78
CA SER A 20 6.15 -8.10 3.92
C SER A 20 4.75 -8.26 4.52
N SER A 21 3.73 -8.44 3.68
CA SER A 21 2.35 -8.65 4.14
C SER A 21 2.21 -9.97 4.88
N VAL A 22 2.72 -11.08 4.33
CA VAL A 22 2.69 -12.39 4.99
C VAL A 22 3.41 -12.36 6.34
N MET A 23 4.57 -11.69 6.42
CA MET A 23 5.29 -11.51 7.69
C MET A 23 4.45 -10.73 8.70
N ALA A 24 3.87 -9.59 8.32
CA ALA A 24 3.04 -8.77 9.19
C ALA A 24 1.79 -9.51 9.68
N PHE A 25 1.06 -10.17 8.78
CA PHE A 25 -0.10 -10.97 9.15
C PHE A 25 0.27 -12.10 10.12
N THR A 26 1.41 -12.77 9.91
CA THR A 26 1.89 -13.80 10.84
C THR A 26 2.12 -13.22 12.24
N VAL A 27 2.76 -12.05 12.35
CA VAL A 27 2.97 -11.35 13.63
C VAL A 27 1.63 -10.99 14.29
N VAL A 28 0.67 -10.48 13.52
CA VAL A 28 -0.66 -10.09 14.02
C VAL A 28 -1.45 -11.30 14.51
N LEU A 29 -1.43 -12.42 13.80
CA LEU A 29 -2.16 -13.63 14.15
C LEU A 29 -1.62 -14.30 15.42
N LEU A 30 -0.32 -14.20 15.67
CA LEU A 30 0.35 -14.71 16.87
C LEU A 30 0.25 -13.76 18.08
N HIS A 31 -0.21 -12.52 17.87
CA HIS A 31 -0.35 -11.56 18.95
C HIS A 31 -1.52 -11.91 19.89
N HIS A 32 -1.36 -11.70 21.21
CA HIS A 32 -2.39 -12.01 22.21
C HIS A 32 -3.73 -11.35 21.89
N GLU A 33 -3.69 -10.04 21.59
CA GLU A 33 -4.85 -9.22 21.22
C GLU A 33 -5.10 -9.17 19.70
N ARG A 34 -4.94 -10.28 18.99
CA ARG A 34 -5.00 -10.36 17.51
C ARG A 34 -6.21 -9.65 16.90
N TRP A 35 -7.40 -9.77 17.48
CA TRP A 35 -8.63 -9.17 16.96
C TRP A 35 -8.65 -7.64 17.09
N VAL A 36 -8.03 -7.11 18.14
CA VAL A 36 -7.91 -5.66 18.34
C VAL A 36 -6.91 -5.11 17.33
N VAL A 37 -5.75 -5.74 17.19
CA VAL A 37 -4.71 -5.32 16.24
C VAL A 37 -5.23 -5.40 14.79
N LEU A 38 -5.89 -6.49 14.43
CA LEU A 38 -6.46 -6.69 13.10
C LEU A 38 -7.51 -5.61 12.75
N ARG A 39 -8.40 -5.27 13.70
CA ARG A 39 -9.39 -4.21 13.52
C ARG A 39 -8.74 -2.84 13.28
N ARG A 40 -7.67 -2.54 14.01
CA ARG A 40 -6.89 -1.29 13.85
C ARG A 40 -6.20 -1.24 12.48
N MET A 41 -5.58 -2.35 12.08
CA MET A 41 -4.95 -2.47 10.77
C MET A 41 -5.95 -2.26 9.63
N PHE A 42 -7.13 -2.89 9.71
CA PHE A 42 -8.19 -2.70 8.70
C PHE A 42 -8.75 -1.27 8.70
N LEU A 43 -8.89 -0.62 9.86
CA LEU A 43 -9.34 0.77 9.93
C LEU A 43 -8.33 1.72 9.26
N LEU A 44 -7.04 1.57 9.57
CA LEU A 44 -5.98 2.37 8.96
C LEU A 44 -5.89 2.12 7.45
N GLY A 45 -6.00 0.86 7.03
CA GLY A 45 -6.08 0.49 5.62
C GLY A 45 -7.28 1.14 4.93
N ALA A 46 -8.47 1.06 5.52
CA ALA A 46 -9.69 1.64 4.96
C ALA A 46 -9.60 3.17 4.78
N ILE A 47 -9.00 3.88 5.75
CA ILE A 47 -8.78 5.33 5.64
C ILE A 47 -7.86 5.64 4.45
N MET A 48 -6.74 4.92 4.33
CA MET A 48 -5.74 5.16 3.29
C MET A 48 -6.26 4.81 1.89
N TYR A 49 -6.94 3.67 1.74
CA TYR A 49 -7.56 3.27 0.47
C TYR A 49 -8.80 4.10 0.14
N GLY A 50 -9.53 4.58 1.14
CA GLY A 50 -10.62 5.56 0.96
C GLY A 50 -10.09 6.87 0.38
N LEU A 51 -8.98 7.38 0.91
CA LEU A 51 -8.32 8.56 0.33
C LEU A 51 -7.84 8.29 -1.10
N ARG A 52 -7.27 7.11 -1.37
CA ARG A 52 -6.87 6.70 -2.73
C ARG A 52 -8.05 6.81 -3.70
N ALA A 53 -9.22 6.31 -3.32
CA ALA A 53 -10.42 6.37 -4.15
C ALA A 53 -10.86 7.82 -4.44
N VAL A 54 -10.79 8.71 -3.43
CA VAL A 54 -11.10 10.14 -3.61
C VAL A 54 -10.10 10.81 -4.55
N VAL A 55 -8.80 10.56 -4.37
CA VAL A 55 -7.74 11.13 -5.21
C VAL A 55 -7.89 10.69 -6.67
N LEU A 56 -8.10 9.39 -6.91
CA LEU A 56 -8.35 8.86 -8.26
C LEU A 56 -9.65 9.40 -8.88
N GLY A 57 -10.66 9.71 -8.06
CA GLY A 57 -11.92 10.30 -8.53
C GLY A 57 -11.81 11.77 -8.92
N VAL A 58 -10.95 12.53 -8.25
CA VAL A 58 -10.81 13.99 -8.45
C VAL A 58 -9.70 14.31 -9.45
N THR A 59 -8.66 13.47 -9.55
CA THR A 59 -7.47 13.76 -10.35
C THR A 59 -7.18 12.64 -11.34
N PHE A 60 -6.97 13.04 -12.61
CA PHE A 60 -6.61 12.14 -13.69
C PHE A 60 -5.20 12.50 -14.17
N LEU A 61 -4.22 11.65 -13.84
CA LEU A 61 -2.84 11.81 -14.30
C LEU A 61 -2.55 10.75 -15.36
N PRO A 62 -1.93 11.11 -16.51
CA PRO A 62 -1.59 10.12 -17.52
C PRO A 62 -0.53 9.15 -16.98
N PRO A 63 -0.53 7.89 -17.46
CA PRO A 63 0.41 6.88 -16.98
C PRO A 63 1.87 7.30 -17.24
N SER A 64 2.74 7.04 -16.26
CA SER A 64 4.17 7.37 -16.34
C SER A 64 4.96 6.45 -17.30
N PHE A 65 4.34 5.38 -17.81
CA PHE A 65 4.94 4.46 -18.78
C PHE A 65 5.17 5.14 -20.13
N HIS A 66 6.34 4.85 -20.73
CA HIS A 66 6.67 5.26 -22.10
C HIS A 66 5.96 4.36 -23.14
N ASP A 67 5.91 3.04 -22.90
CA ASP A 67 5.28 2.04 -23.77
C ASP A 67 3.87 1.67 -23.31
N ARG A 68 2.95 2.64 -23.38
CA ARG A 68 1.58 2.52 -22.82
C ARG A 68 0.77 1.40 -23.49
N ASP A 69 0.89 1.23 -24.80
CA ASP A 69 0.02 0.35 -25.57
C ASP A 69 0.35 -1.15 -25.41
N GLU A 70 1.59 -1.47 -25.01
CA GLU A 70 2.02 -2.84 -24.73
C GLU A 70 1.63 -3.29 -23.32
N ILE A 71 1.72 -2.37 -22.35
CA ILE A 71 1.61 -2.68 -20.91
C ILE A 71 0.17 -2.50 -20.42
N CYS A 72 -0.57 -1.54 -20.97
CA CYS A 72 -1.89 -1.18 -20.48
C CYS A 72 -3.01 -1.98 -21.18
N LEU A 73 -4.02 -2.35 -20.39
CA LEU A 73 -5.30 -2.81 -20.94
C LEU A 73 -5.92 -1.72 -21.82
N SER A 74 -6.36 -2.11 -23.02
CA SER A 74 -7.04 -1.20 -23.95
C SER A 74 -8.35 -0.68 -23.34
N GLN A 75 -8.67 0.58 -23.62
CA GLN A 75 -9.94 1.17 -23.21
C GLN A 75 -11.11 0.37 -23.81
N VAL A 76 -12.10 0.04 -22.98
CA VAL A 76 -13.25 -0.76 -23.39
C VAL A 76 -14.16 0.09 -24.28
N ASN A 77 -14.49 -0.42 -25.47
CA ASN A 77 -15.36 0.28 -26.42
C ASN A 77 -16.84 0.21 -25.98
N ARG A 78 -17.60 1.27 -26.25
CA ARG A 78 -18.76 1.72 -25.45
C ARG A 78 -20.09 0.94 -25.59
N SER A 79 -20.10 -0.35 -25.98
CA SER A 79 -21.35 -0.95 -26.51
C SER A 79 -21.75 -2.38 -26.12
N ALA A 80 -21.09 -3.11 -25.21
CA ALA A 80 -21.69 -4.36 -24.71
C ALA A 80 -21.20 -4.76 -23.32
N MET A 81 -22.15 -4.97 -22.40
CA MET A 81 -21.99 -5.70 -21.14
C MET A 81 -21.03 -5.12 -20.08
N TYR A 82 -21.16 -3.81 -19.79
CA TYR A 82 -20.39 -3.07 -18.78
C TYR A 82 -20.37 -3.73 -17.39
N GLY A 83 -21.49 -4.29 -16.93
CA GLY A 83 -21.61 -4.85 -15.58
C GLY A 83 -20.82 -6.13 -15.35
N MET A 84 -20.84 -7.06 -16.32
CA MET A 84 -20.16 -8.35 -16.18
C MET A 84 -18.64 -8.20 -16.32
N GLU A 85 -18.18 -7.37 -17.26
CA GLU A 85 -16.75 -7.07 -17.43
C GLU A 85 -16.16 -6.39 -16.18
N ILE A 86 -16.88 -5.43 -15.59
CA ILE A 86 -16.45 -4.78 -14.35
C ILE A 86 -16.46 -5.76 -13.19
N ALA A 87 -17.50 -6.59 -13.07
CA ALA A 87 -17.56 -7.61 -12.03
C ALA A 87 -16.40 -8.60 -12.14
N THR A 88 -16.06 -9.06 -13.35
CA THR A 88 -14.93 -9.97 -13.58
C THR A 88 -13.60 -9.30 -13.27
N ARG A 89 -13.40 -8.03 -13.67
CA ARG A 89 -12.19 -7.28 -13.33
C ARG A 89 -12.08 -7.06 -11.83
N PHE A 90 -13.16 -6.61 -11.18
CA PHE A 90 -13.21 -6.44 -9.73
C PHE A 90 -12.94 -7.75 -9.00
N LEU A 91 -13.55 -8.86 -9.43
CA LEU A 91 -13.31 -10.18 -8.85
C LEU A 91 -11.85 -10.60 -9.04
N THR A 92 -11.28 -10.37 -10.21
CA THR A 92 -9.85 -10.63 -10.47
C THR A 92 -8.97 -9.83 -9.52
N TYR A 93 -9.26 -8.54 -9.31
CA TYR A 93 -8.53 -7.71 -8.36
C TYR A 93 -8.66 -8.17 -6.90
N VAL A 94 -9.86 -8.57 -6.49
CA VAL A 94 -10.10 -9.10 -5.14
C VAL A 94 -9.37 -10.43 -4.93
N VAL A 95 -9.41 -11.33 -5.91
CA VAL A 95 -8.74 -12.64 -5.85
C VAL A 95 -7.22 -12.49 -5.87
N THR A 96 -6.70 -11.57 -6.67
CA THR A 96 -5.26 -11.28 -6.74
C THR A 96 -4.77 -10.40 -5.58
N LEU A 97 -5.67 -9.97 -4.69
CA LEU A 97 -5.38 -9.01 -3.60
C LEU A 97 -4.69 -7.73 -4.10
N GLY A 98 -4.95 -7.33 -5.35
CA GLY A 98 -4.33 -6.16 -5.98
C GLY A 98 -2.94 -6.38 -6.58
N LEU A 99 -2.41 -7.61 -6.57
CA LEU A 99 -1.12 -7.94 -7.20
C LEU A 99 -1.28 -8.02 -8.72
N THR A 100 -0.28 -7.52 -9.45
CA THR A 100 -0.33 -7.38 -10.92
C THR A 100 0.75 -8.16 -11.65
N SER A 101 1.75 -8.71 -10.94
CA SER A 101 2.87 -9.47 -11.50
C SER A 101 2.49 -10.73 -12.28
N GLY A 102 1.24 -11.20 -12.23
CA GLY A 102 0.75 -12.37 -12.97
C GLY A 102 -0.08 -12.05 -14.21
N GLN A 103 -0.28 -10.78 -14.55
CA GLN A 103 -1.13 -10.38 -15.68
C GLN A 103 -0.27 -9.85 -16.84
N ASP A 104 -0.55 -10.31 -18.06
CA ASP A 104 0.12 -9.86 -19.28
C ASP A 104 -0.11 -8.36 -19.58
N LYS A 105 -1.23 -7.81 -19.08
CA LYS A 105 -1.58 -6.38 -19.19
C LYS A 105 -2.14 -5.88 -17.87
N ILE A 106 -1.75 -4.66 -17.48
CA ILE A 106 -2.15 -4.03 -16.22
C ILE A 106 -3.13 -2.87 -16.46
N LEU A 107 -3.92 -2.52 -15.44
CA LEU A 107 -4.81 -1.36 -15.50
C LEU A 107 -4.03 -0.09 -15.17
N CYS A 108 -3.57 0.60 -16.21
CA CYS A 108 -2.81 1.85 -16.09
C CYS A 108 -3.60 3.07 -15.58
N GLY A 109 -4.88 2.89 -15.23
CA GLY A 109 -5.67 3.92 -14.56
C GLY A 109 -5.43 4.01 -13.04
N ASP A 110 -4.76 3.02 -12.44
CA ASP A 110 -4.54 2.92 -10.99
C ASP A 110 -3.11 3.33 -10.56
N LEU A 111 -2.50 4.27 -11.28
CA LEU A 111 -1.08 4.62 -11.09
C LEU A 111 -0.86 5.76 -10.10
N MET A 112 -1.90 6.52 -9.74
CA MET A 112 -1.80 7.57 -8.73
C MET A 112 -2.00 6.98 -7.33
N PHE A 113 -1.18 7.44 -6.38
CA PHE A 113 -1.16 6.98 -4.99
C PHE A 113 -0.96 5.45 -4.87
N SER A 114 0.30 5.01 -4.85
CA SER A 114 0.69 3.60 -4.94
C SER A 114 0.12 2.73 -3.80
N GLY A 115 -0.81 1.83 -4.14
CA GLY A 115 -1.36 0.86 -3.19
C GLY A 115 -0.30 -0.06 -2.58
N HIS A 116 0.68 -0.51 -3.37
CA HIS A 116 1.82 -1.30 -2.88
C HIS A 116 2.62 -0.56 -1.82
N THR A 117 2.87 0.74 -2.01
CA THR A 117 3.58 1.56 -1.02
C THR A 117 2.79 1.69 0.27
N VAL A 118 1.47 1.93 0.17
CA VAL A 118 0.58 1.99 1.34
C VAL A 118 0.60 0.67 2.12
N VAL A 119 0.47 -0.48 1.45
CA VAL A 119 0.52 -1.79 2.10
C VAL A 119 1.88 -2.03 2.73
N LEU A 120 2.98 -1.85 1.98
CA LEU A 120 4.34 -2.02 2.48
C LEU A 120 4.60 -1.19 3.75
N THR A 121 4.15 0.07 3.76
CA THR A 121 4.36 0.98 4.89
C THR A 121 3.48 0.67 6.08
N ILE A 122 2.18 0.36 5.88
CA ILE A 122 1.30 -0.09 6.97
C ILE A 122 1.84 -1.39 7.59
N MET A 123 2.17 -2.38 6.76
CA MET A 123 2.68 -3.67 7.22
C MET A 123 4.01 -3.53 7.96
N TYR A 124 4.88 -2.62 7.50
CA TYR A 124 6.11 -2.30 8.20
C TYR A 124 5.87 -1.70 9.59
N PHE A 125 5.00 -0.69 9.70
CA PHE A 125 4.70 -0.05 10.99
C PHE A 125 3.98 -0.99 11.96
N VAL A 126 3.08 -1.85 11.46
CA VAL A 126 2.45 -2.91 12.25
C VAL A 126 3.50 -3.86 12.81
N GLN A 127 4.47 -4.30 11.99
CA GLN A 127 5.57 -5.12 12.46
C GLN A 127 6.43 -4.38 13.49
N LEU A 128 6.72 -3.10 13.29
CA LEU A 128 7.53 -2.32 14.23
C LEU A 128 6.85 -2.16 15.60
N GLN A 129 5.54 -1.91 15.62
CA GLN A 129 4.77 -1.65 16.83
C GLN A 129 4.46 -2.96 17.59
N TYR A 130 3.98 -3.99 16.89
CA TYR A 130 3.38 -5.17 17.52
C TYR A 130 4.32 -6.39 17.63
N THR A 131 5.51 -6.36 17.02
CA THR A 131 6.47 -7.48 17.18
C THR A 131 7.00 -7.54 18.62
N PRO A 132 6.95 -8.70 19.31
CA PRO A 132 7.42 -8.83 20.69
C PRO A 132 8.94 -8.65 20.81
N LYS A 133 9.41 -8.22 22.00
CA LYS A 133 10.83 -7.97 22.29
C LYS A 133 11.75 -9.19 22.10
N GLY A 134 11.21 -10.41 22.05
CA GLY A 134 11.99 -11.63 21.78
C GLY A 134 12.30 -11.85 20.29
N LEU A 135 11.56 -11.23 19.36
CA LEU A 135 11.71 -11.42 17.91
C LEU A 135 12.22 -10.13 17.21
N VAL A 136 13.17 -9.42 17.83
CA VAL A 136 13.73 -8.19 17.25
C VAL A 136 14.35 -8.42 15.86
N TRP A 137 14.86 -9.62 15.60
CA TRP A 137 15.36 -10.03 14.28
C TRP A 137 14.33 -9.83 13.15
N MET A 138 13.04 -10.06 13.41
CA MET A 138 12.01 -9.82 12.39
C MET A 138 11.89 -8.33 12.04
N ARG A 139 12.12 -7.42 12.99
CA ARG A 139 12.14 -5.97 12.74
C ARG A 139 13.34 -5.58 11.87
N TYR A 140 14.51 -6.17 12.13
CA TYR A 140 15.71 -5.93 11.33
C TYR A 140 15.61 -6.46 9.91
N LEU A 141 14.82 -7.51 9.68
CA LEU A 141 14.52 -8.03 8.33
C LEU A 141 13.41 -7.23 7.63
N ALA A 142 12.39 -6.79 8.37
CA ALA A 142 11.28 -6.03 7.79
C ALA A 142 11.72 -4.68 7.20
N ALA A 143 12.61 -3.95 7.89
CA ALA A 143 13.09 -2.65 7.43
C ALA A 143 13.73 -2.69 6.02
N PRO A 144 14.77 -3.50 5.74
CA PRO A 144 15.37 -3.57 4.42
C PRO A 144 14.39 -4.07 3.36
N ILE A 145 13.48 -5.00 3.68
CA ILE A 145 12.45 -5.47 2.74
C ILE A 145 11.55 -4.30 2.31
N THR A 146 11.11 -3.47 3.25
CA THR A 146 10.26 -2.31 2.96
C THR A 146 11.02 -1.25 2.15
N PHE A 147 12.25 -0.90 2.52
CA PHE A 147 13.04 0.07 1.76
C PHE A 147 13.39 -0.43 0.36
N LEU A 148 13.76 -1.70 0.22
CA LEU A 148 14.01 -2.32 -1.09
C LEU A 148 12.74 -2.36 -1.93
N GLY A 149 11.59 -2.71 -1.35
CA GLY A 149 10.30 -2.71 -2.03
C GLY A 149 9.91 -1.32 -2.55
N ILE A 150 10.02 -0.29 -1.70
CA ILE A 150 9.76 1.11 -2.08
C ILE A 150 10.73 1.56 -3.19
N SER A 151 12.02 1.21 -3.07
CA SER A 151 13.01 1.56 -4.09
C SER A 151 12.74 0.87 -5.43
N ALA A 152 12.34 -0.41 -5.41
CA ALA A 152 11.98 -1.16 -6.61
C ALA A 152 10.75 -0.55 -7.31
N LEU A 153 9.75 -0.12 -6.54
CA LEU A 153 8.57 0.57 -7.08
C LEU A 153 8.95 1.90 -7.76
N VAL A 154 9.87 2.67 -7.17
CA VAL A 154 10.40 3.91 -7.78
C VAL A 154 11.17 3.62 -9.07
N VAL A 155 12.03 2.61 -9.07
CA VAL A 155 12.87 2.22 -10.22
C VAL A 155 12.05 1.60 -11.35
N SER A 156 10.93 0.94 -11.04
CA SER A 156 10.00 0.42 -12.05
C SER A 156 9.44 1.53 -12.95
N GLY A 157 9.36 2.76 -12.41
CA GLY A 157 8.83 3.92 -13.10
C GLY A 157 7.33 3.84 -13.39
N GLY A 158 6.62 2.85 -12.85
CA GLY A 158 5.18 2.74 -12.99
C GLY A 158 4.39 3.62 -12.02
N HIS A 159 5.05 4.22 -11.02
CA HIS A 159 4.48 5.29 -10.20
C HIS A 159 5.36 6.54 -10.30
N TYR A 160 4.75 7.72 -10.18
CA TYR A 160 5.56 8.92 -9.98
C TYR A 160 6.25 8.84 -8.62
N THR A 161 7.50 9.30 -8.55
CA THR A 161 8.25 9.33 -7.28
C THR A 161 7.51 10.12 -6.20
N MET A 162 6.79 11.17 -6.61
CA MET A 162 5.90 11.94 -5.74
C MET A 162 4.79 11.07 -5.13
N ASP A 163 4.19 10.16 -5.88
CA ASP A 163 3.11 9.30 -5.36
C ASP A 163 3.61 8.37 -4.25
N VAL A 164 4.82 7.83 -4.42
CA VAL A 164 5.48 6.97 -3.44
C VAL A 164 5.83 7.76 -2.17
N LEU A 165 6.37 8.98 -2.33
CA LEU A 165 6.72 9.85 -1.20
C LEU A 165 5.49 10.31 -0.41
N ILE A 166 4.43 10.75 -1.11
CA ILE A 166 3.18 11.19 -0.49
C ILE A 166 2.52 10.01 0.23
N ALA A 167 2.46 8.83 -0.40
CA ALA A 167 1.92 7.63 0.23
C ALA A 167 2.69 7.28 1.51
N TYR A 168 4.03 7.24 1.46
CA TYR A 168 4.86 6.99 2.65
C TYR A 168 4.62 8.04 3.75
N TRP A 169 4.64 9.31 3.40
CA TRP A 169 4.50 10.42 4.34
C TRP A 169 3.13 10.40 5.04
N LEU A 170 2.06 10.20 4.27
CA LEU A 170 0.72 10.16 4.79
C LEU A 170 0.47 8.90 5.63
N THR A 171 0.89 7.71 5.17
CA THR A 171 0.77 6.48 5.97
C THR A 171 1.44 6.65 7.32
N SER A 172 2.64 7.24 7.33
CA SER A 172 3.39 7.50 8.57
C SER A 172 2.60 8.40 9.52
N HIS A 173 2.09 9.53 9.03
CA HIS A 173 1.33 10.47 9.85
C HIS A 173 0.04 9.87 10.38
N VAL A 174 -0.73 9.20 9.53
CA VAL A 174 -2.01 8.57 9.93
C VAL A 174 -1.76 7.46 10.96
N PHE A 175 -0.74 6.63 10.77
CA PHE A 175 -0.39 5.56 11.71
C PHE A 175 0.01 6.12 13.08
N TRP A 176 0.94 7.08 13.13
CA TRP A 176 1.41 7.65 14.39
C TRP A 176 0.35 8.49 15.08
N ALA A 177 -0.42 9.30 14.34
CA ALA A 177 -1.53 10.07 14.90
C ALA A 177 -2.58 9.15 15.54
N TYR A 178 -2.90 8.02 14.89
CA TYR A 178 -3.80 7.03 15.45
C TYR A 178 -3.28 6.45 16.77
N HIS A 179 -2.03 6.00 16.81
CA HIS A 179 -1.46 5.39 18.02
C HIS A 179 -1.30 6.41 19.14
N GLN A 180 -0.92 7.65 18.83
CA GLN A 180 -0.90 8.74 19.81
C GLN A 180 -2.32 8.96 20.37
N MET A 181 -3.32 9.22 19.54
CA MET A 181 -4.67 9.54 20.01
C MET A 181 -5.34 8.40 20.81
N PHE A 182 -5.15 7.15 20.40
CA PHE A 182 -5.91 6.01 20.91
C PHE A 182 -5.15 5.09 21.89
N GLU A 183 -3.81 5.11 21.90
CA GLU A 183 -3.02 4.32 22.87
C GLU A 183 -2.52 5.14 24.07
N MET A 184 -2.61 6.47 24.06
CA MET A 184 -2.29 7.27 25.25
C MET A 184 -3.26 6.94 26.40
N PRO A 185 -2.73 6.71 27.62
CA PRO A 185 -3.56 6.60 28.82
C PRO A 185 -4.46 7.84 28.95
N LYS A 186 -5.71 7.64 29.39
CA LYS A 186 -6.70 8.73 29.54
C LYS A 186 -6.16 9.90 30.40
N LYS A 187 -5.22 9.60 31.31
CA LYS A 187 -4.53 10.56 32.20
C LYS A 187 -3.55 11.48 31.45
N ASP A 188 -2.89 10.99 30.41
CA ASP A 188 -1.83 11.72 29.68
C ASP A 188 -2.36 12.38 28.39
N ARG A 189 -3.61 12.07 28.01
CA ARG A 189 -4.31 12.66 26.86
C ARG A 189 -4.42 14.20 26.90
N PRO A 190 -4.54 14.90 28.05
CA PRO A 190 -4.53 16.36 28.10
C PRO A 190 -3.18 16.99 27.74
N ASP A 191 -2.07 16.27 27.95
CA ASP A 191 -0.70 16.76 27.73
C ASP A 191 -0.15 16.39 26.36
N ALA A 192 -0.92 15.67 25.55
CA ALA A 192 -0.54 15.32 24.20
C ALA A 192 -0.45 16.57 23.31
N PRO A 193 0.57 16.70 22.44
CA PRO A 193 0.74 17.87 21.60
C PRO A 193 -0.46 18.15 20.67
N MET A 194 -1.29 17.14 20.38
CA MET A 194 -2.49 17.23 19.54
C MET A 194 -3.79 17.47 20.32
N SER A 195 -3.78 17.49 21.66
CA SER A 195 -4.98 17.79 22.48
C SER A 195 -5.28 19.29 22.59
N ARG A 196 -4.31 20.14 22.22
CA ARG A 196 -4.38 21.60 22.29
C ARG A 196 -4.69 22.27 20.94
N LEU A 197 -5.07 21.47 19.93
CA LEU A 197 -5.59 21.95 18.65
C LEU A 197 -7.11 22.11 18.72
#